data_AF-E0UKK6-F1
#
_entry.id   AF-E0UKK6-F1
#
_cell.length_a   1.000
_cell.length_b   1.000
_cell.length_c   1.000
_cell.angle_alpha   90.00
_cell.angle_beta   90.00
_cell.angle_gamma   90.00
#
_symmetry.space_group_name_H-M   'P 1'
#
loop_
_entity.id
_entity.type
_entity.pdbx_description
1 polymer ?
#
loop_
_entity_poly.entity_id
_entity_poly.type
_entity_poly.pdbx_seq_one_letter_code
_entity_poly.pdbx_strand_id
1 'polypeptide(L)'
;MRDELQPDQLQPDESQPDESQPDELQNLEALVIRREEAIRRRRELEELRRQLDYERISYDTPEQLDELAELADTTVQTPSFKERFCRLYNQRITGTISDIGELVVEIAFASNIPVLLGALIIIKFLRLRLDDYCGD
;
A
#
# COMPACT_ATOMS: atom_id res chain seq x y z
N MET A 1 -27.87 -65.47 68.30
CA MET A 1 -26.81 -65.12 67.34
C MET A 1 -26.74 -66.29 66.37
N ARG A 2 -27.32 -66.25 65.17
CA ARG A 2 -27.00 -65.32 64.08
C ARG A 2 -28.19 -65.26 63.12
N ASP A 3 -28.59 -64.05 62.73
CA ASP A 3 -29.60 -63.75 61.72
C ASP A 3 -29.26 -64.35 60.35
N GLU A 4 -30.18 -65.13 59.78
CA GLU A 4 -30.22 -65.47 58.35
C GLU A 4 -31.29 -64.60 57.68
N LEU A 5 -30.91 -63.36 57.34
CA LEU A 5 -31.70 -62.50 56.45
C LEU A 5 -31.49 -62.99 55.01
N GLN A 6 -32.59 -63.43 54.39
CA GLN A 6 -32.68 -63.78 52.97
C GLN A 6 -32.20 -62.60 52.09
N PRO A 7 -31.55 -62.85 50.93
CA PRO A 7 -31.14 -61.76 50.06
C PRO A 7 -32.38 -61.13 49.43
N ASP A 8 -32.66 -59.88 49.80
CA ASP A 8 -33.58 -59.01 49.08
C ASP A 8 -33.16 -58.97 47.61
N GLN A 9 -34.08 -59.33 46.73
CA GLN A 9 -33.91 -59.17 45.31
C GLN A 9 -33.87 -57.67 45.01
N LEU A 10 -32.67 -57.14 44.80
CA LEU A 10 -32.47 -55.85 44.13
C LEU A 10 -33.04 -55.97 42.72
N GLN A 11 -34.25 -55.45 42.51
CA GLN A 11 -34.71 -55.14 41.16
C GLN A 11 -33.75 -54.09 40.57
N PRO A 12 -33.32 -54.21 39.30
CA PRO A 12 -32.49 -53.19 38.70
C PRO A 12 -33.30 -51.90 38.63
N ASP A 13 -32.76 -50.84 39.21
CA ASP A 13 -33.23 -49.48 39.02
C ASP A 13 -33.22 -49.23 37.51
N GLU A 14 -34.40 -49.11 36.90
CA GLU A 14 -34.54 -48.72 35.50
C GLU A 14 -34.03 -47.28 35.38
N SER A 15 -32.73 -47.14 35.09
CA SER A 15 -32.17 -45.92 34.57
C SER A 15 -32.86 -45.63 33.24
N GLN A 16 -33.90 -44.79 33.29
CA GLN A 16 -34.49 -44.18 32.11
C GLN A 16 -33.37 -43.54 31.29
N PRO A 17 -33.29 -43.77 29.97
CA PRO A 17 -32.30 -43.09 29.14
C PRO A 17 -32.62 -41.60 29.14
N ASP A 18 -31.59 -40.80 29.38
CA ASP A 18 -31.63 -39.34 29.32
C ASP A 18 -31.86 -38.90 27.86
N GLU A 19 -33.12 -38.68 27.48
CA GLU A 19 -33.55 -38.29 26.11
C GLU A 19 -33.22 -36.83 25.75
N SER A 20 -32.42 -36.13 26.54
CA SER A 20 -32.10 -34.70 26.34
C SER A 20 -30.86 -34.43 25.45
N GLN A 21 -30.16 -35.47 25.00
CA GLN A 21 -28.90 -35.35 24.24
C GLN A 21 -28.97 -34.93 22.74
N PRO A 22 -30.06 -35.15 21.96
CA PRO A 22 -30.00 -34.90 20.51
C PRO A 22 -29.98 -33.40 20.15
N ASP A 23 -30.63 -32.55 20.95
CA ASP A 23 -30.73 -31.11 20.69
C ASP A 23 -29.41 -30.38 20.95
N GLU A 24 -28.65 -30.81 21.97
CA GLU A 24 -27.38 -30.17 22.34
C GLU A 24 -26.28 -30.48 21.32
N LEU A 25 -26.24 -31.72 20.82
CA LEU A 25 -25.36 -32.16 19.73
C LEU A 25 -25.64 -31.42 18.42
N GLN A 26 -26.92 -31.25 18.04
CA GLN A 26 -27.28 -30.47 16.85
C GLN A 26 -26.88 -29.00 16.98
N ASN A 27 -27.00 -28.42 18.18
CA ASN A 27 -26.64 -27.03 18.41
C ASN A 27 -25.11 -26.83 18.36
N LEU A 28 -24.34 -27.78 18.89
CA LEU A 28 -22.88 -27.83 18.78
C LEU A 28 -22.44 -27.94 17.31
N GLU A 29 -23.07 -28.79 16.52
CA GLU A 29 -22.76 -28.96 15.11
C GLU A 29 -23.05 -27.68 14.31
N ALA A 30 -24.18 -27.01 14.58
CA ALA A 30 -24.53 -25.72 13.99
C ALA A 30 -23.57 -24.58 14.39
N LEU A 31 -23.00 -24.62 15.60
CA LEU A 31 -21.98 -23.68 16.05
C LEU A 31 -20.63 -23.91 15.37
N VAL A 32 -20.24 -25.17 15.16
CA VAL A 32 -19.01 -25.53 14.43
C VAL A 32 -19.09 -25.05 12.99
N ILE A 33 -20.20 -25.29 12.31
CA ILE A 33 -20.43 -24.83 10.93
C ILE A 33 -20.33 -23.30 10.84
N ARG A 34 -21.02 -22.57 11.73
CA ARG A 34 -20.95 -21.10 11.77
C ARG A 34 -19.53 -20.58 12.04
N ARG A 35 -18.76 -21.27 12.88
CA ARG A 35 -17.37 -20.92 13.16
C ARG A 35 -16.48 -21.15 11.94
N GLU A 36 -16.65 -22.24 11.22
CA GLU A 36 -15.91 -22.53 9.99
C GLU A 36 -16.21 -21.52 8.89
N GLU A 37 -17.47 -21.13 8.71
CA GLU A 37 -17.86 -20.06 7.79
C GLU A 37 -17.22 -18.72 8.16
N ALA A 38 -17.21 -18.36 9.45
CA ALA A 38 -16.59 -17.11 9.91
C ALA A 38 -15.07 -17.09 9.65
N ILE A 39 -14.41 -18.24 9.82
CA ILE A 39 -12.99 -18.40 9.48
C ILE A 39 -12.77 -18.26 7.98
N ARG A 40 -13.64 -18.86 7.15
CA ARG A 40 -13.55 -18.76 5.69
C ARG A 40 -13.72 -17.32 5.21
N ARG A 41 -14.75 -16.62 5.70
CA ARG A 41 -14.98 -15.20 5.43
C ARG A 41 -13.82 -14.31 5.88
N ARG A 42 -13.19 -14.63 7.02
CA ARG A 42 -11.98 -13.92 7.47
C ARG A 42 -10.81 -14.08 6.50
N ARG A 43 -10.59 -15.27 5.96
CA ARG A 43 -9.54 -15.49 4.95
C ARG A 43 -9.81 -14.72 3.67
N GLU A 44 -11.06 -14.74 3.19
CA GLU A 44 -11.48 -13.95 2.02
C GLU A 44 -11.25 -12.45 2.24
N LEU A 45 -11.60 -11.92 3.42
CA LEU A 45 -11.34 -10.53 3.80
C LEU A 45 -9.84 -10.19 3.88
N GLU A 46 -8.99 -11.11 4.37
CA GLU A 46 -7.54 -10.94 4.39
C GLU A 46 -6.93 -10.96 2.98
N GLU A 47 -7.45 -11.78 2.07
CA GLU A 47 -7.04 -11.80 0.67
C GLU A 47 -7.45 -10.52 -0.06
N LEU A 48 -8.68 -10.06 0.13
CA LEU A 48 -9.17 -8.76 -0.36
C LEU A 48 -8.32 -7.61 0.18
N ARG A 49 -7.99 -7.63 1.46
CA ARG A 49 -7.10 -6.63 2.07
C ARG A 49 -5.71 -6.65 1.43
N ARG A 50 -5.13 -7.83 1.19
CA ARG A 50 -3.83 -7.94 0.50
C ARG A 50 -3.89 -7.44 -0.93
N GLN A 51 -4.98 -7.71 -1.65
CA GLN A 51 -5.18 -7.17 -2.99
C GLN A 51 -5.27 -5.64 -2.96
N LEU A 52 -6.03 -5.08 -2.02
CA LEU A 52 -6.13 -3.64 -1.83
C LEU A 52 -4.78 -3.02 -1.45
N ASP A 53 -4.01 -3.68 -0.57
CA ASP A 53 -2.66 -3.23 -0.19
C ASP A 53 -1.70 -3.29 -1.39
N TYR A 54 -1.77 -4.31 -2.25
CA TYR A 54 -0.98 -4.41 -3.48
C TYR A 54 -1.35 -3.31 -4.50
N GLU A 55 -2.64 -3.02 -4.66
CA GLU A 55 -3.10 -1.94 -5.53
C GLU A 55 -2.73 -0.57 -4.97
N ARG A 56 -2.81 -0.40 -3.64
CA ARG A 56 -2.41 0.81 -2.92
C ARG A 56 -0.91 1.09 -3.01
N ILE A 57 -0.05 0.07 -3.06
CA ILE A 57 1.39 0.26 -3.29
C ILE A 57 1.68 0.95 -4.64
N SER A 58 0.78 0.86 -5.63
CA SER A 58 0.92 1.65 -6.88
C SER A 58 0.64 3.15 -6.70
N TYR A 59 -0.08 3.52 -5.64
CA TYR A 59 -0.50 4.88 -5.30
C TYR A 59 0.21 5.49 -4.08
N ASP A 60 1.24 4.84 -3.50
CA ASP A 60 2.08 5.40 -2.42
C ASP A 60 3.36 6.09 -2.95
N THR A 61 3.52 6.17 -4.27
CA THR A 61 4.52 7.03 -4.93
C THR A 61 4.22 8.54 -4.98
N PRO A 62 3.00 9.08 -4.77
CA PRO A 62 2.71 10.49 -5.02
C PRO A 62 3.30 11.40 -3.97
N GLU A 63 3.34 11.05 -2.68
CA GLU A 63 3.82 11.99 -1.65
C GLU A 63 5.31 12.33 -1.84
N GLN A 64 6.14 11.32 -2.10
CA GLN A 64 7.57 11.55 -2.38
C GLN A 64 7.79 12.24 -3.73
N LEU A 65 6.96 11.94 -4.73
CA LEU A 65 7.02 12.60 -6.03
C LEU A 65 6.51 14.04 -5.97
N ASP A 66 5.55 14.34 -5.10
CA ASP A 66 5.02 15.68 -4.86
C ASP A 66 6.06 16.54 -4.17
N GLU A 67 6.72 16.03 -3.13
CA GLU A 67 7.84 16.73 -2.48
C GLU A 67 8.99 16.99 -3.48
N LEU A 68 9.34 15.99 -4.30
CA LEU A 68 10.35 16.15 -5.35
C LEU A 68 9.88 17.12 -6.45
N ALA A 69 8.59 17.15 -6.78
CA ALA A 69 8.04 18.07 -7.77
C ALA A 69 8.06 19.51 -7.25
N GLU A 70 7.70 19.73 -5.98
CA GLU A 70 7.82 21.03 -5.31
C GLU A 70 9.27 21.49 -5.24
N LEU A 71 10.18 20.58 -4.91
CA LEU A 71 11.61 20.87 -4.91
C LEU A 71 12.13 21.21 -6.31
N ALA A 72 11.66 20.52 -7.35
CA ALA A 72 12.01 20.83 -8.74
C ALA A 72 11.49 22.22 -9.11
N ASP A 73 10.27 22.54 -8.67
CA ASP A 73 9.63 23.83 -8.89
C ASP A 73 10.45 24.96 -8.29
N THR A 74 10.83 24.80 -7.02
CA THR A 74 11.67 25.71 -6.26
C THR A 74 13.06 25.84 -6.90
N THR A 75 13.68 24.73 -7.28
CA THR A 75 15.01 24.69 -7.89
C THR A 75 15.05 25.50 -9.19
N VAL A 76 14.06 25.31 -10.06
CA VAL A 76 13.93 26.07 -11.31
C VAL A 76 13.73 27.55 -11.04
N GLN A 77 13.02 27.92 -9.99
CA GLN A 77 12.82 29.34 -9.65
C GLN A 77 14.05 29.99 -8.99
N THR A 78 15.06 29.22 -8.55
CA THR A 78 16.24 29.82 -7.93
C THR A 78 17.06 30.65 -8.92
N PRO A 79 17.55 31.83 -8.51
CA PRO A 79 18.27 32.74 -9.42
C PRO A 79 19.58 32.13 -9.92
N SER A 80 20.31 31.40 -9.08
CA SER A 80 21.56 30.72 -9.47
C SER A 80 21.34 29.65 -10.53
N PHE A 81 20.25 28.88 -10.42
CA PHE A 81 19.89 27.88 -11.42
C PHE A 81 19.41 28.55 -12.71
N LYS A 82 18.51 29.55 -12.62
CA LYS A 82 18.00 30.31 -13.77
C LYS A 82 19.12 30.94 -14.58
N GLU A 83 20.04 31.67 -13.94
CA GLU A 83 21.18 32.29 -14.60
C GLU A 83 22.06 31.26 -15.31
N ARG A 84 22.39 30.16 -14.62
CA ARG A 84 23.25 29.12 -15.17
C ARG A 84 22.59 28.40 -16.35
N PHE A 85 21.32 28.04 -16.20
CA PHE A 85 20.52 27.39 -17.24
C PHE A 85 20.37 28.30 -18.45
N CYS A 86 19.90 29.54 -18.26
CA CYS A 86 19.67 30.46 -19.37
C CYS A 86 20.97 30.87 -20.07
N ARG A 87 22.09 30.99 -19.35
CA ARG A 87 23.40 31.20 -19.98
C ARG A 87 23.76 30.05 -20.92
N LEU A 88 23.62 28.80 -20.49
CA LEU A 88 23.92 27.63 -21.31
C LEU A 88 22.93 27.46 -22.46
N TYR A 89 21.64 27.67 -22.17
CA TYR A 89 20.57 27.66 -23.15
C TYR A 89 20.86 28.67 -24.26
N ASN A 90 21.03 29.95 -23.92
CA ASN A 90 21.30 31.03 -24.89
C ASN A 90 22.59 30.82 -25.68
N GLN A 91 23.61 30.22 -25.09
CA GLN A 91 24.84 29.86 -25.79
C GLN A 91 24.63 28.74 -26.82
N ARG A 92 23.65 27.83 -26.60
CA ARG A 92 23.33 26.69 -27.46
C ARG A 92 22.12 26.89 -28.40
N ILE A 93 21.37 28.00 -28.30
CA ILE A 93 20.18 28.29 -29.14
C ILE A 93 20.47 28.23 -30.66
N THR A 94 21.73 28.26 -31.09
CA THR A 94 22.13 28.19 -32.50
C THR A 94 22.01 26.80 -33.16
N GLY A 95 21.63 25.76 -32.41
CA GLY A 95 21.35 24.41 -32.93
C GLY A 95 19.90 23.96 -32.64
N THR A 96 19.34 23.14 -33.54
CA THR A 96 18.03 22.46 -33.40
C THR A 96 17.77 22.05 -31.95
N ILE A 97 16.68 22.57 -31.37
CA ILE A 97 16.12 22.29 -30.03
C ILE A 97 17.16 21.61 -29.13
N SER A 98 18.03 22.41 -28.51
CA SER A 98 19.00 21.93 -27.51
C SER A 98 18.32 20.94 -26.58
N ASP A 99 18.83 19.71 -26.52
CA ASP A 99 18.25 18.63 -25.72
C ASP A 99 18.21 19.11 -24.26
N ILE A 100 17.02 19.52 -23.82
CA ILE A 100 16.76 20.11 -22.49
C ILE A 100 17.30 19.19 -21.40
N GLY A 101 17.28 17.87 -21.67
CA GLY A 101 17.80 16.84 -20.80
C GLY A 101 19.29 16.99 -20.58
N GLU A 102 20.06 17.22 -21.65
CA GLU A 102 21.50 17.39 -21.56
C GLU A 102 21.87 18.63 -20.72
N LEU A 103 21.17 19.75 -20.94
CA LEU A 103 21.36 20.98 -20.17
C LEU A 103 21.07 20.78 -18.68
N VAL A 104 19.92 20.19 -18.35
CA VAL A 104 19.52 19.95 -16.94
C VAL A 104 20.46 18.96 -16.28
N VAL A 105 20.88 17.91 -17.00
CA VAL A 105 21.82 16.89 -16.50
C VAL A 105 23.19 17.51 -16.21
N GLU A 106 23.71 18.36 -17.09
CA GLU A 106 24.99 19.07 -16.90
C GLU A 106 24.96 19.94 -15.63
N ILE A 107 23.85 20.65 -15.40
CA ILE A 107 23.66 21.45 -14.19
C ILE A 107 23.46 20.56 -12.97
N ALA A 108 22.71 19.48 -13.10
CA ALA A 108 22.41 18.59 -12.00
C ALA A 108 23.68 17.93 -11.43
N PHE A 109 24.57 17.46 -12.30
CA PHE A 109 25.88 16.94 -11.90
C PHE A 109 26.74 18.00 -11.22
N ALA A 110 26.71 19.24 -11.69
CA ALA A 110 27.48 20.31 -11.09
C ALA A 110 26.91 20.82 -9.75
N SER A 111 25.63 20.59 -9.50
CA SER A 111 24.91 21.05 -8.30
C SER A 111 24.54 19.91 -7.35
N ASN A 112 25.04 18.68 -7.58
CA ASN A 112 24.68 17.47 -6.81
C ASN A 112 23.16 17.25 -6.69
N ILE A 113 22.41 17.60 -7.73
CA ILE A 113 20.96 17.42 -7.78
C ILE A 113 20.66 15.93 -8.03
N PRO A 114 19.72 15.32 -7.27
CA PRO A 114 19.29 13.95 -7.51
C PRO A 114 18.77 13.74 -8.94
N VAL A 115 19.04 12.58 -9.54
CA VAL A 115 18.63 12.24 -10.92
C VAL A 115 17.11 12.34 -11.09
N LEU A 116 16.33 11.88 -10.11
CA LEU A 116 14.87 12.00 -10.11
C LEU A 116 14.40 13.46 -10.13
N LEU A 117 15.08 14.33 -9.36
CA LEU A 117 14.79 15.76 -9.34
C LEU A 117 15.12 16.39 -10.70
N GLY A 118 16.24 16.01 -11.31
CA GLY A 118 16.59 16.43 -12.68
C GLY A 118 15.53 16.03 -13.72
N ALA A 119 14.97 14.81 -13.62
CA ALA A 119 13.90 14.36 -14.50
C ALA A 119 12.63 15.20 -14.36
N LEU A 120 12.25 15.58 -13.13
CA LEU A 120 11.09 16.46 -12.89
C LEU A 120 11.32 17.88 -13.42
N ILE A 121 12.54 18.40 -13.29
CA ILE A 121 12.94 19.69 -13.88
C ILE A 121 12.80 19.64 -15.41
N ILE A 122 13.24 18.55 -16.05
CA ILE A 122 13.06 18.33 -17.50
C ILE A 122 11.58 18.33 -17.88
N ILE A 123 10.76 17.55 -17.17
CA ILE A 123 9.31 17.47 -17.41
C ILE A 123 8.66 18.85 -17.27
N LYS A 124 9.06 19.62 -16.25
CA LYS A 124 8.60 21.00 -16.05
C LYS A 124 8.95 21.89 -17.24
N PHE A 125 10.18 21.82 -17.73
CA PHE A 125 10.60 22.60 -18.91
C PHE A 125 10.01 22.11 -20.23
N LEU A 126 9.63 20.84 -20.36
CA LEU A 126 8.86 20.38 -21.53
C LEU A 126 7.43 20.94 -21.54
N ARG A 127 6.89 21.29 -20.37
CA ARG A 127 5.58 21.94 -20.22
C ARG A 127 5.65 23.46 -20.35
N LEU A 128 6.73 24.06 -19.86
CA LEU A 128 7.00 25.50 -19.99
C LEU A 128 7.61 25.82 -21.36
N ARG A 129 7.45 27.04 -21.83
CA ARG A 129 8.21 27.51 -22.98
C ARG A 129 9.55 28.03 -22.49
N LEU A 130 10.65 27.43 -22.94
CA LEU A 130 12.00 27.82 -22.54
C LEU A 130 12.33 29.29 -22.86
N ASP A 131 11.87 29.76 -24.03
CA ASP A 131 12.03 31.15 -24.45
C ASP A 131 11.41 32.11 -23.45
N ASP A 132 10.21 31.79 -22.92
CA ASP A 132 9.54 32.61 -21.92
C ASP A 132 10.27 32.53 -20.57
N TYR A 133 10.74 31.34 -20.19
CA TYR A 133 11.50 31.15 -18.95
C TYR A 133 12.81 31.96 -18.91
N CYS A 134 13.49 32.10 -20.04
CA CYS A 134 14.71 32.92 -20.16
C CYS A 134 14.46 34.34 -20.69
N GLY A 135 13.20 34.68 -21.00
CA GLY A 135 12.79 35.94 -21.64
C GLY A 135 12.36 37.05 -20.68
N ASP A 136 12.18 36.74 -19.39
CA ASP A 136 11.94 37.70 -18.29
C ASP A 136 13.20 37.96 -17.44
#